data_AF-A0A6B9YGH8-F1
#
_entry.id   AF-A0A6B9YGH8-F1
#
_cell.length_a   1.000
_cell.length_b   1.000
_cell.length_c   1.000
_cell.angle_alpha   90.00
_cell.angle_beta   90.00
_cell.angle_gamma   90.00
#
_symmetry.space_group_name_H-M   'P 1'
#
loop_
_entity.id
_entity.type
_entity.pdbx_description
1 polymer ?
#
loop_
_entity_poly.entity_id
_entity_poly.type
_entity_poly.pdbx_seq_one_letter_code
_entity_poly.pdbx_strand_id
1 'polypeptide(L)'
;MGVHQENIKAAHKARSPLKSEMIEYTQLLEEMKIKISDLPRLSPQNADTRQKAIKVAKMISDNRNLSTLVNEKKKLTRKEMKQFPIEHHKLLKKYKTYIMAWWIIYAKDLIHIKNYIKF
;
A
#
# COMPACT_ATOMS: atom_id res chain seq x y z
N MET A 1 -3.64 32.79 17.85
CA MET A 1 -3.46 32.09 19.14
C MET A 1 -4.77 31.36 19.39
N GLY A 2 -4.94 30.06 19.12
CA GLY A 2 -4.02 28.95 19.35
C GLY A 2 -4.51 28.20 20.57
N VAL A 3 -5.60 27.42 20.47
CA VAL A 3 -6.12 26.58 21.56
C VAL A 3 -7.12 25.52 21.08
N HIS A 4 -6.98 24.87 19.92
CA HIS A 4 -7.91 23.79 19.51
C HIS A 4 -7.20 22.53 18.97
N GLN A 5 -5.91 22.32 19.28
CA GLN A 5 -5.19 21.10 18.87
C GLN A 5 -4.77 20.16 20.03
N GLU A 6 -5.04 20.47 21.29
CA GLU A 6 -4.41 19.75 22.42
C GLU A 6 -5.26 18.62 23.03
N ASN A 7 -6.51 18.40 22.63
CA ASN A 7 -7.40 17.46 23.34
C ASN A 7 -7.67 16.09 22.67
N ILE A 8 -6.93 15.67 21.64
CA ILE A 8 -7.14 14.37 20.95
C ILE A 8 -5.96 13.39 21.08
N LYS A 9 -5.16 13.44 22.16
CA LYS A 9 -4.01 12.52 22.30
C LYS A 9 -3.97 11.65 23.56
N ALA A 10 -4.85 11.87 24.55
CA ALA A 10 -4.71 11.22 25.86
C ALA A 10 -5.55 9.94 26.10
N ALA A 11 -6.45 9.52 25.19
CA ALA A 11 -7.42 8.45 25.48
C ALA A 11 -7.27 7.15 24.65
N HIS A 12 -6.17 6.95 23.91
CA HIS A 12 -6.03 5.84 22.95
C HIS A 12 -5.40 4.55 23.52
N LYS A 13 -5.46 4.32 24.84
CA LYS A 13 -4.78 3.19 25.52
C LYS A 13 -5.53 1.84 25.45
N ALA A 14 -6.59 1.75 24.65
CA ALA A 14 -7.23 0.49 24.26
C ALA A 14 -7.36 0.43 22.72
N ARG A 15 -6.22 0.49 22.03
CA ARG A 15 -6.19 0.54 20.56
C ARG A 15 -6.32 -0.88 20.03
N SER A 16 -7.49 -1.23 19.51
CA SER A 16 -7.66 -2.45 18.69
C SER A 16 -6.49 -2.51 17.68
N PRO A 17 -5.79 -3.65 17.52
CA PRO A 17 -4.57 -3.74 16.71
C PRO A 17 -4.77 -3.25 15.28
N LEU A 18 -5.96 -3.48 14.72
CA LEU A 18 -6.40 -2.93 13.43
C LEU A 18 -6.33 -1.40 13.34
N LYS A 19 -6.68 -0.67 14.41
CA LYS A 19 -6.62 0.81 14.44
C LYS A 19 -5.18 1.30 14.41
N SER A 20 -4.26 0.60 15.07
CA SER A 20 -2.83 0.91 15.03
C SER A 20 -2.28 0.69 13.62
N GLU A 21 -2.57 -0.48 13.03
CA GLU A 21 -2.14 -0.78 11.66
C GLU A 21 -2.72 0.20 10.64
N MET A 22 -4.00 0.60 10.77
CA MET A 22 -4.64 1.58 9.88
C MET A 22 -3.87 2.91 9.84
N ILE A 23 -3.37 3.33 11.00
CA ILE A 23 -2.65 4.60 11.12
C ILE A 23 -1.25 4.46 10.52
N GLU A 24 -0.56 3.36 10.80
CA GLU A 24 0.71 3.05 10.15
C GLU A 24 0.56 2.96 8.62
N TYR A 25 -0.47 2.27 8.15
CA TYR A 25 -0.80 2.14 6.73
C TYR A 25 -1.04 3.49 6.07
N THR A 26 -1.82 4.36 6.73
CA THR A 26 -2.11 5.70 6.23
C THR A 26 -0.84 6.55 6.13
N GLN A 27 0.01 6.51 7.16
CA GLN A 27 1.30 7.22 7.15
C GLN A 27 2.20 6.75 6.01
N LEU A 28 2.29 5.43 5.79
CA LEU A 28 3.10 4.84 4.71
C LEU A 28 2.56 5.19 3.32
N LEU A 29 1.24 5.25 3.15
CA LEU A 29 0.62 5.72 1.92
C LEU A 29 0.97 7.19 1.66
N GLU A 30 0.93 8.04 2.68
CA GLU A 30 1.28 9.46 2.56
C GLU A 30 2.76 9.66 2.21
N GLU A 31 3.68 8.86 2.78
CA GLU A 31 5.10 8.85 2.37
C GLU A 31 5.28 8.54 0.87
N MET A 32 4.38 7.77 0.29
CA MET A 32 4.35 7.44 -1.14
C MET A 32 3.53 8.43 -1.97
N LYS A 33 3.03 9.51 -1.36
CA LYS A 33 2.12 10.49 -1.96
C LYS A 33 0.83 9.86 -2.48
N ILE A 34 0.35 8.82 -1.81
CA ILE A 34 -0.89 8.12 -2.10
C ILE A 34 -1.90 8.52 -1.04
N LYS A 35 -3.05 9.06 -1.46
CA LYS A 35 -4.15 9.31 -0.54
C LYS A 35 -4.99 8.04 -0.41
N ILE A 36 -5.33 7.66 0.81
CA ILE A 36 -6.21 6.51 1.07
C ILE A 36 -7.56 6.66 0.36
N SER A 37 -8.08 7.89 0.27
CA SER A 37 -9.33 8.22 -0.42
C SER A 37 -9.31 7.99 -1.93
N ASP A 38 -8.13 7.93 -2.55
CA ASP A 38 -7.99 7.63 -3.97
C ASP A 38 -7.96 6.12 -4.26
N LEU A 39 -7.69 5.26 -3.26
CA LEU A 39 -7.61 3.81 -3.46
C LEU A 39 -8.85 3.18 -4.08
N PRO A 40 -10.10 3.53 -3.69
CA PRO A 40 -11.30 2.98 -4.32
C PRO A 40 -11.36 3.28 -5.82
N ARG A 41 -10.98 4.50 -6.22
CA ARG A 41 -10.95 4.94 -7.62
C ARG A 41 -9.82 4.29 -8.42
N LEU A 42 -8.69 4.03 -7.77
CA LEU A 42 -7.50 3.43 -8.38
C LEU A 42 -7.57 1.91 -8.44
N SER A 43 -8.52 1.30 -7.72
CA SER A 43 -8.72 -0.14 -7.70
C SER A 43 -9.23 -0.65 -9.05
N PRO A 44 -8.71 -1.78 -9.56
CA PRO A 44 -9.27 -2.42 -10.75
C PRO A 44 -10.74 -2.79 -10.52
N GLN A 45 -11.62 -2.47 -11.46
CA GLN A 45 -13.04 -2.86 -11.41
C GLN A 45 -13.18 -4.39 -11.54
N ASN A 46 -12.41 -4.99 -12.46
CA ASN A 46 -12.44 -6.42 -12.74
C ASN A 46 -11.69 -7.21 -11.65
N ALA A 47 -12.35 -8.23 -11.09
CA ALA A 47 -11.79 -9.09 -10.04
C ALA A 47 -10.48 -9.77 -10.48
N ASP A 48 -10.42 -10.32 -11.70
CA ASP A 48 -9.19 -10.90 -12.27
C ASP A 48 -8.02 -9.90 -12.27
N THR A 49 -8.27 -8.66 -12.72
CA THR A 49 -7.23 -7.63 -12.77
C THR A 49 -6.79 -7.22 -11.37
N ARG A 50 -7.72 -7.20 -10.41
CA ARG A 50 -7.44 -6.96 -8.99
C ARG A 50 -6.52 -8.02 -8.42
N GLN A 51 -6.86 -9.29 -8.61
CA GLN A 51 -6.08 -10.44 -8.16
C GLN A 51 -4.67 -10.43 -8.77
N LYS A 52 -4.54 -10.12 -10.07
CA LYS A 52 -3.24 -9.95 -10.73
C LYS A 52 -2.42 -8.82 -10.09
N ALA A 53 -3.03 -7.67 -9.80
CA ALA A 53 -2.33 -6.54 -9.19
C ALA A 53 -1.83 -6.87 -7.78
N ILE A 54 -2.66 -7.55 -6.99
CA ILE A 54 -2.33 -8.04 -5.66
C ILE A 54 -1.17 -9.04 -5.72
N LYS A 55 -1.21 -9.98 -6.67
CA LYS A 55 -0.13 -10.96 -6.89
C LYS A 55 1.19 -10.28 -7.24
N VAL A 56 1.17 -9.27 -8.11
CA VAL A 56 2.37 -8.48 -8.44
C VAL A 56 2.89 -7.73 -7.22
N ALA A 57 2.01 -7.15 -6.40
CA ALA A 57 2.42 -6.50 -5.15
C ALA A 57 3.13 -7.48 -4.20
N LYS A 58 2.62 -8.70 -4.07
CA LYS A 58 3.26 -9.78 -3.30
C LYS A 58 4.62 -10.18 -3.87
N MET A 59 4.75 -10.25 -5.21
CA MET A 59 6.05 -10.52 -5.86
C MET A 59 7.08 -9.43 -5.56
N ILE A 60 6.66 -8.16 -5.53
CA ILE A 60 7.55 -7.04 -5.18
C ILE A 60 7.99 -7.16 -3.71
N SER A 61 7.08 -7.52 -2.79
CA SER A 61 7.43 -7.63 -1.37
C SER A 61 8.34 -8.82 -1.06
N ASP A 62 8.17 -9.93 -1.79
CA ASP A 62 8.97 -11.16 -1.63
C ASP A 62 10.41 -10.97 -2.14
N ASN A 63 10.58 -10.18 -3.20
CA ASN A 63 11.90 -9.82 -3.70
C ASN A 63 12.52 -8.70 -2.84
N ARG A 64 13.40 -9.08 -1.91
CA ARG A 64 14.06 -8.17 -0.97
C ARG A 64 14.75 -6.98 -1.65
N ASN A 65 15.40 -7.20 -2.80
CA ASN A 65 16.10 -6.13 -3.53
C ASN A 65 15.10 -5.12 -4.11
N LEU A 66 14.06 -5.61 -4.79
CA LEU A 66 12.97 -4.77 -5.31
C LEU A 66 12.27 -4.01 -4.18
N SER A 67 11.98 -4.68 -3.07
CA SER A 67 11.31 -4.10 -1.91
C SER A 67 12.12 -2.95 -1.31
N THR A 68 13.44 -3.13 -1.15
CA THR A 68 14.35 -2.04 -0.71
C THR A 68 14.33 -0.88 -1.70
N LEU A 69 14.47 -1.14 -2.99
CA LEU A 69 14.48 -0.09 -4.02
C LEU A 69 13.16 0.69 -4.08
N VAL A 70 12.03 0.00 -3.89
CA VAL A 70 10.70 0.60 -3.82
C VAL A 70 10.54 1.44 -2.56
N ASN A 71 11.05 0.97 -1.41
CA ASN A 71 11.03 1.70 -0.16
C ASN A 71 11.91 2.96 -0.20
N GLU A 72 13.10 2.89 -0.80
CA GLU A 72 14.01 4.03 -0.94
C GLU A 72 13.47 5.07 -1.93
N LYS A 73 12.99 4.63 -3.10
CA LYS A 73 12.51 5.54 -4.15
C LYS A 73 11.07 6.00 -3.94
N LYS A 74 10.35 5.36 -2.99
CA LYS A 74 8.92 5.51 -2.71
C LYS A 74 8.03 5.35 -3.96
N LYS A 75 8.53 4.67 -5.00
CA LYS A 75 7.85 4.47 -6.29
C LYS A 75 8.44 3.31 -7.06
N LEU A 76 7.60 2.61 -7.81
CA LEU A 76 8.04 1.63 -8.79
C LEU A 76 8.55 2.36 -10.05
N THR A 77 9.87 2.30 -10.29
CA THR A 77 10.46 2.95 -11.48
C THR A 77 10.39 2.08 -12.72
N ARG A 78 10.55 2.67 -13.91
CA ARG A 78 10.55 1.93 -15.19
C ARG A 78 11.62 0.83 -15.23
N LYS A 79 12.74 1.01 -14.51
CA LYS A 79 13.79 -0.02 -14.39
C LYS A 79 13.27 -1.25 -13.64
N GLU A 80 12.64 -1.05 -12.49
CA GLU A 80 12.02 -2.15 -11.72
C GLU A 80 10.91 -2.84 -12.50
N MET A 81 10.08 -2.09 -13.22
CA MET A 81 8.99 -2.66 -14.03
C MET A 81 9.50 -3.62 -15.11
N LYS A 82 10.72 -3.43 -15.63
CA LYS A 82 11.30 -4.33 -16.65
C LYS A 82 11.68 -5.70 -16.10
N GLN A 83 11.81 -5.85 -14.78
CA GLN A 83 12.11 -7.12 -14.13
C GLN A 83 10.90 -8.06 -14.12
N PHE A 84 9.71 -7.55 -14.42
CA PHE A 84 8.48 -8.34 -14.51
C PHE A 84 8.25 -8.86 -15.93
N PRO A 85 7.58 -10.01 -16.09
CA PRO A 85 7.03 -10.48 -17.35
C PRO A 85 6.26 -9.38 -18.10
N ILE A 86 6.38 -9.37 -19.44
CA ILE A 86 5.77 -8.35 -20.32
C ILE A 86 4.26 -8.24 -20.12
N GLU A 87 3.59 -9.37 -19.84
CA GLU A 87 2.16 -9.43 -19.52
C GLU A 87 1.75 -8.54 -18.33
N HIS A 88 2.65 -8.33 -17.37
CA HIS A 88 2.40 -7.49 -16.20
C HIS A 88 2.72 -6.00 -16.45
N HIS A 89 3.37 -5.64 -17.57
CA HIS A 89 3.79 -4.24 -17.81
C HIS A 89 2.60 -3.30 -17.97
N LYS A 90 1.53 -3.72 -18.65
CA LYS A 90 0.30 -2.92 -18.79
C LYS A 90 -0.36 -2.69 -17.43
N LEU A 91 -0.41 -3.74 -16.61
CA LEU A 91 -0.96 -3.71 -15.25
C LEU A 91 -0.16 -2.79 -14.33
N LEU A 92 1.17 -2.95 -14.32
CA LEU A 92 2.11 -2.14 -13.54
C LEU A 92 2.07 -0.66 -13.93
N LYS A 93 1.87 -0.33 -15.21
CA LYS A 93 1.73 1.06 -15.65
C LYS A 93 0.41 1.67 -15.18
N LYS A 94 -0.71 0.96 -15.35
CA LYS A 94 -2.06 1.49 -15.11
C LYS A 94 -2.43 1.50 -13.62
N TYR A 95 -2.06 0.46 -12.88
CA TYR A 95 -2.45 0.24 -11.48
C TYR A 95 -1.27 0.38 -10.51
N LYS A 96 -0.21 1.10 -10.89
CA LYS A 96 1.01 1.24 -10.06
C LYS A 96 0.68 1.63 -8.62
N THR A 97 -0.23 2.59 -8.44
CA THR A 97 -0.56 3.15 -7.12
C THR A 97 -1.30 2.13 -6.25
N TYR A 98 -2.21 1.37 -6.85
CA TYR A 98 -2.90 0.27 -6.19
C TYR A 98 -1.94 -0.86 -5.81
N ILE A 99 -1.00 -1.20 -6.70
CA ILE A 99 0.03 -2.21 -6.45
C ILE A 99 0.96 -1.78 -5.32
N MET A 100 1.38 -0.52 -5.28
CA MET A 100 2.17 0.05 -4.18
C MET A 100 1.41 -0.01 -2.85
N ALA A 101 0.12 0.34 -2.87
CA ALA A 101 -0.72 0.29 -1.69
C ALA A 101 -0.83 -1.13 -1.11
N TRP A 102 -0.90 -2.16 -1.96
CA TRP A 102 -0.85 -3.56 -1.54
C TRP A 102 0.53 -4.02 -1.10
N TRP A 103 1.57 -3.55 -1.78
CA TRP A 103 2.94 -3.86 -1.41
C TRP A 103 3.24 -3.40 0.02
N ILE A 104 2.73 -2.24 0.44
CA ILE A 104 2.85 -1.77 1.84
C ILE A 104 2.27 -2.81 2.81
N ILE A 105 1.07 -3.32 2.54
CA ILE A 105 0.39 -4.31 3.39
C ILE A 105 1.26 -5.55 3.56
N TYR A 106 1.87 -6.03 2.47
CA TYR A 106 2.76 -7.20 2.51
C TYR A 106 4.13 -6.91 3.14
N ALA A 107 4.73 -5.76 2.83
CA ALA A 107 6.07 -5.40 3.30
C ALA A 107 6.12 -5.11 4.81
N LYS A 108 5.01 -4.63 5.39
CA LYS A 108 4.86 -4.36 6.83
C LYS A 108 4.12 -5.44 7.60
N ASP A 109 3.73 -6.52 6.92
CA ASP A 109 2.98 -7.63 7.49
C ASP A 109 1.73 -7.15 8.27
N LEU A 110 0.94 -6.26 7.64
CA LEU A 110 -0.26 -5.67 8.25
C LEU A 110 -1.41 -6.70 8.24
N ILE A 111 -1.30 -7.71 9.12
CA ILE A 111 -2.16 -8.89 9.14
C ILE A 111 -3.62 -8.56 9.45
N HIS A 112 -3.90 -7.57 10.31
CA HIS A 112 -5.29 -7.25 10.67
C HIS A 112 -5.98 -6.51 9.54
N ILE A 113 -5.28 -5.58 8.88
CA ILE A 113 -5.75 -4.95 7.64
C ILE A 113 -5.98 -6.01 6.57
N LYS A 114 -5.00 -6.87 6.33
CA LYS A 114 -5.12 -7.94 5.33
C LYS A 114 -6.34 -8.84 5.60
N ASN A 115 -6.61 -9.18 6.86
CA ASN A 115 -7.76 -9.99 7.26
C ASN A 115 -9.09 -9.22 7.13
N TYR A 116 -9.07 -7.90 7.32
CA TYR A 116 -10.25 -7.05 7.19
C TYR A 116 -10.71 -6.91 5.74
N ILE A 117 -9.79 -6.67 4.79
CA ILE A 117 -10.20 -6.25 3.44
C ILE A 117 -10.64 -7.43 2.53
N LYS A 118 -10.52 -8.70 2.95
CA LYS A 118 -11.01 -9.93 2.25
C LYS A 118 -11.12 -9.81 0.71
N PHE A 119 -10.08 -10.23 -0.02
CA PHE A 119 -10.03 -10.16 -1.49
C PHE A 119 -9.83 -11.51 -2.16
#